data_AF-A0A2H3KXE2-F1
#
_entry.id   AF-A0A2H3KXE2-F1
#
_cell.length_a   1.000
_cell.length_b   1.000
_cell.length_c   1.000
_cell.angle_alpha   90.00
_cell.angle_beta   90.00
_cell.angle_gamma   90.00
#
_symmetry.space_group_name_H-M   'P 1'
#
loop_
_entity.id
_entity.type
_entity.pdbx_description
1 polymer ?
#
loop_
_entity_poly.entity_id
_entity_poly.type
_entity_poly.pdbx_seq_one_letter_code
_entity_poly.pdbx_strand_id
1 'polypeptide(L)'
;MNGGSGKFDEAVSSAAEETKNVNTSVRWTCIAGSALMAEKFDTAGMLGSSIQYGWGNSLNKTANAAKGVGKALNGVDDVLANPNLLQGKSLEQVQSVLGNSKNWVNDVMRKSTRADGWVLREMNQAGTDFTGRMIQYHPGTPRHFGGAPYWKVSAGNGGPPIRIPLNP
;
A
#
# COMPACT_ATOMS: atom_id res chain seq x y z
N MET A 1 -12.60 29.07 69.56
CA MET A 1 -13.27 27.93 68.88
C MET A 1 -12.37 27.59 67.69
N ASN A 2 -11.45 26.61 67.84
CA ASN A 2 -11.60 25.22 67.37
C ASN A 2 -12.16 25.14 65.95
N GLY A 3 -11.53 24.55 64.93
CA GLY A 3 -10.28 23.80 64.72
C GLY A 3 -10.05 23.74 63.19
N GLY A 4 -8.91 23.41 62.59
CA GLY A 4 -7.84 22.51 63.00
C GLY A 4 -8.04 21.12 62.39
N SER A 5 -7.10 20.69 61.52
CA SER A 5 -6.76 19.32 61.02
C SER A 5 -7.21 18.94 59.60
N GLY A 6 -6.41 18.33 58.73
CA GLY A 6 -5.00 17.90 58.71
C GLY A 6 -4.52 17.78 57.23
N LYS A 7 -3.26 18.03 56.87
CA LYS A 7 -2.11 17.08 56.81
C LYS A 7 -2.54 15.71 56.24
N PHE A 8 -1.96 15.20 55.16
CA PHE A 8 -0.57 14.72 55.08
C PHE A 8 0.09 14.93 53.71
N ASP A 9 1.39 15.18 53.78
CA ASP A 9 2.41 15.05 52.75
C ASP A 9 2.40 13.68 52.07
N GLU A 10 2.84 13.58 50.81
CA GLU A 10 4.04 12.83 50.42
C GLU A 10 4.22 12.85 48.89
N ALA A 11 5.48 12.80 48.47
CA ALA A 11 5.97 13.16 47.16
C ALA A 11 6.09 11.94 46.21
N VAL A 12 6.57 12.27 45.00
CA VAL A 12 7.55 11.52 44.20
C VAL A 12 7.05 10.91 42.86
N SER A 13 7.71 11.40 41.79
CA SER A 13 8.05 10.80 40.50
C SER A 13 7.00 10.10 39.63
N SER A 14 6.91 10.51 38.36
CA SER A 14 7.90 10.07 37.35
C SER A 14 7.61 10.65 35.95
N ALA A 15 8.71 11.04 35.29
CA ALA A 15 9.00 11.03 33.85
C ALA A 15 7.96 11.63 32.87
N ALA A 16 8.25 12.73 32.16
CA ALA A 16 9.09 12.76 30.94
C ALA A 16 8.55 11.75 29.88
N GLU A 17 8.19 12.11 28.65
CA GLU A 17 8.85 13.09 27.80
C GLU A 17 7.96 13.44 26.61
N GLU A 18 8.11 14.69 26.20
CA GLU A 18 7.61 15.34 25.01
C GLU A 18 8.25 14.76 23.75
N THR A 19 7.46 14.38 22.75
CA THR A 19 7.93 14.36 21.35
C THR A 19 6.93 15.04 20.43
N LYS A 20 7.14 16.35 20.26
CA LYS A 20 6.61 17.14 19.15
C LYS A 20 7.21 16.56 17.86
N ASN A 21 6.40 15.92 17.03
CA ASN A 21 6.85 15.46 15.72
C ASN A 21 7.01 16.67 14.78
N VAL A 22 8.26 17.10 14.63
CA VAL A 22 8.67 18.24 13.81
C VAL A 22 8.68 17.81 12.34
N ASN A 23 7.71 18.32 11.59
CA ASN A 23 7.70 18.30 10.13
C ASN A 23 8.89 19.12 9.62
N THR A 24 10.03 18.48 9.40
CA THR A 24 11.25 19.14 8.91
C THR A 24 11.33 19.04 7.40
N SER A 25 11.32 20.24 6.80
CA SER A 25 11.47 20.54 5.38
C SER A 25 12.71 19.87 4.77
N VAL A 26 12.52 18.97 3.81
CA VAL A 26 13.60 18.45 2.98
C VAL A 26 13.87 19.48 1.87
N ARG A 27 14.89 20.31 2.08
CA ARG A 27 15.45 21.18 1.04
C ARG A 27 16.37 20.36 0.15
N TRP A 28 16.13 20.38 -1.16
CA TRP A 28 17.07 19.89 -2.16
C TRP A 28 18.12 20.97 -2.41
N THR A 29 19.37 20.69 -2.07
CA THR A 29 20.53 21.37 -2.62
C THR A 29 21.46 20.32 -3.22
N CYS A 30 21.57 20.36 -4.54
CA CYS A 30 22.55 19.61 -5.31
C CYS A 30 23.94 20.21 -5.07
N ILE A 31 24.89 19.37 -4.64
CA ILE A 31 26.33 19.70 -4.71
C ILE A 31 27.02 18.48 -5.32
N ALA A 32 27.68 18.74 -6.44
CA ALA A 32 28.51 17.82 -7.17
C ALA A 32 29.73 17.38 -6.33
N GLY A 33 30.21 16.15 -6.56
CA GLY A 33 31.53 15.74 -6.06
C GLY A 33 31.53 14.31 -5.54
N SER A 34 32.03 13.41 -6.37
CA SER A 34 32.47 12.07 -6.02
C SER A 34 33.42 12.09 -4.82
N ALA A 35 33.27 11.17 -3.86
CA ALA A 35 34.34 10.29 -3.37
C ALA A 35 33.85 9.43 -2.20
N LEU A 36 34.24 8.16 -2.24
CA LEU A 36 34.24 7.23 -1.12
C LEU A 36 34.80 7.88 0.15
N MET A 37 34.20 7.58 1.30
CA MET A 37 34.91 7.02 2.47
C MET A 37 33.86 6.55 3.48
N ALA A 38 33.85 5.24 3.72
CA ALA A 38 33.38 4.68 4.98
C ALA A 38 34.37 5.05 6.09
N GLU A 39 33.97 4.81 7.35
CA GLU A 39 34.71 5.04 8.59
C GLU A 39 34.61 6.50 9.07
N LYS A 40 34.12 6.82 10.28
CA LYS A 40 34.42 6.19 11.57
C LYS A 40 33.23 6.32 12.53
N PHE A 41 32.87 5.21 13.16
CA PHE A 41 32.16 5.21 14.43
C PHE A 41 33.21 5.31 15.54
N ASP A 42 33.24 6.42 16.27
CA ASP A 42 33.89 6.49 17.58
C ASP A 42 32.81 6.77 18.62
N THR A 43 32.31 5.70 19.25
CA THR A 43 31.73 5.79 20.58
C THR A 43 32.39 4.74 21.45
N ALA A 44 33.41 5.17 22.18
CA ALA A 44 34.06 4.38 23.18
C ALA A 44 33.08 3.96 24.30
N GLY A 45 33.15 2.68 24.65
CA GLY A 45 32.91 2.20 26.01
C GLY A 45 31.44 1.98 26.41
N MET A 46 30.94 0.76 26.20
CA MET A 46 30.23 0.03 27.24
C MET A 46 30.34 -1.48 27.02
N LEU A 47 30.78 -2.16 28.08
CA LEU A 47 30.92 -3.61 28.20
C LEU A 47 29.53 -4.27 28.25
N GLY A 48 29.35 -5.38 27.53
CA GLY A 48 28.14 -6.19 27.66
C GLY A 48 28.02 -7.26 26.57
N SER A 49 28.46 -8.47 26.88
CA SER A 49 28.15 -9.67 26.10
C SER A 49 26.66 -9.99 26.22
N SER A 50 25.92 -10.05 25.11
CA SER A 50 24.78 -10.96 24.94
C SER A 50 24.40 -11.05 23.46
N ILE A 51 24.37 -12.28 22.95
CA ILE A 51 23.92 -12.67 21.62
C ILE A 51 22.48 -12.19 21.37
N GLN A 52 22.19 -11.59 20.21
CA GLN A 52 20.82 -11.61 19.68
C GLN A 52 20.80 -11.84 18.16
N TYR A 53 20.17 -12.95 17.80
CA TYR A 53 19.96 -13.45 16.46
C TYR A 53 19.06 -12.54 15.62
N GLY A 54 19.43 -12.39 14.35
CA GLY A 54 18.52 -12.40 13.19
C GLY A 54 17.45 -11.32 13.08
N TRP A 55 17.76 -10.21 12.42
CA TRP A 55 16.77 -9.36 11.73
C TRP A 55 17.35 -8.79 10.42
N GLY A 56 17.95 -9.65 9.59
CA GLY A 56 18.19 -9.32 8.19
C GLY A 56 16.98 -9.71 7.36
N ASN A 57 15.99 -8.82 7.21
CA ASN A 57 14.98 -8.76 6.13
C ASN A 57 13.76 -7.92 6.52
N SER A 58 13.88 -6.59 6.64
CA SER A 58 12.66 -5.75 6.66
C SER A 58 12.86 -4.29 6.21
N LEU A 59 13.73 -4.06 5.21
CA LEU A 59 13.84 -2.72 4.61
C LEU A 59 13.48 -2.69 3.12
N ASN A 60 13.49 -3.84 2.43
CA ASN A 60 13.12 -3.91 1.00
C ASN A 60 11.62 -4.09 0.74
N LYS A 61 10.80 -4.38 1.76
CA LYS A 61 9.34 -4.52 1.60
C LYS A 61 8.60 -3.17 1.73
N THR A 62 9.20 -2.21 2.43
CA THR A 62 8.57 -0.91 2.72
C THR A 62 8.89 0.16 1.66
N ALA A 63 9.99 0.01 0.92
CA ALA A 63 10.41 0.98 -0.10
C ALA A 63 9.50 1.00 -1.35
N ASN A 64 8.79 -0.09 -1.66
CA ASN A 64 7.80 -0.10 -2.75
C ASN A 64 6.40 0.33 -2.30
N ALA A 65 6.05 0.19 -1.02
CA ALA A 65 4.75 0.63 -0.50
C ALA A 65 4.63 2.16 -0.39
N ALA A 66 5.76 2.88 -0.31
CA ALA A 66 5.80 4.35 -0.24
C ALA A 66 5.96 5.03 -1.62
N LYS A 67 6.05 4.27 -2.71
CA LYS A 67 6.23 4.79 -4.07
C LYS A 67 4.88 5.25 -4.66
N GLY A 68 4.32 6.31 -4.09
CA GLY A 68 3.28 7.14 -4.74
C GLY A 68 1.95 6.45 -5.02
N VAL A 69 1.22 6.05 -3.98
CA VAL A 69 -0.17 5.52 -4.03
C VAL A 69 -1.20 6.54 -4.58
N GLY A 70 -0.77 7.72 -5.06
CA GLY A 70 -1.63 8.88 -5.25
C GLY A 70 -2.06 9.24 -6.67
N LYS A 71 -1.37 8.81 -7.74
CA LYS A 71 -1.74 9.26 -9.11
C LYS A 71 -1.40 8.33 -10.27
N ALA A 72 -0.34 7.54 -10.17
CA ALA A 72 0.10 6.70 -11.28
C ALA A 72 -0.36 5.26 -11.06
N LEU A 73 -0.89 4.64 -12.10
CA LEU A 73 -1.16 3.22 -12.15
C LEU A 73 0.15 2.54 -12.58
N ASN A 74 0.88 1.94 -11.63
CA ASN A 74 2.16 1.27 -11.92
C ASN A 74 2.07 -0.26 -11.81
N GLY A 75 1.10 -0.76 -11.05
CA GLY A 75 0.93 -2.20 -10.85
C GLY A 75 -0.43 -2.57 -10.27
N VAL A 76 -0.63 -3.88 -10.11
CA VAL A 76 -1.90 -4.40 -9.61
C VAL A 76 -2.11 -4.07 -8.14
N ASP A 77 -1.04 -4.05 -7.34
CA ASP A 77 -1.12 -3.70 -5.92
C ASP A 77 -1.61 -2.26 -5.71
N ASP A 78 -1.21 -1.32 -6.58
CA ASP A 78 -1.71 0.06 -6.54
C ASP A 78 -3.22 0.12 -6.78
N VAL A 79 -3.73 -0.68 -7.73
CA VAL A 79 -5.17 -0.77 -8.03
C VAL A 79 -5.95 -1.39 -6.89
N LEU A 80 -5.40 -2.41 -6.24
CA LEU A 80 -6.05 -3.04 -5.08
C LEU A 80 -6.06 -2.11 -3.87
N ALA A 81 -5.01 -1.31 -3.68
CA ALA A 81 -4.94 -0.30 -2.63
C ALA A 81 -5.82 0.92 -2.92
N ASN A 82 -5.91 1.34 -4.18
CA ASN A 82 -6.69 2.50 -4.63
C ASN A 82 -7.39 2.21 -5.98
N PRO A 83 -8.59 1.59 -5.95
CA PRO A 83 -9.31 1.23 -7.16
C PRO A 83 -9.75 2.41 -8.04
N ASN A 84 -9.86 3.61 -7.45
CA ASN A 84 -10.22 4.83 -8.17
C ASN A 84 -9.16 5.24 -9.20
N LEU A 85 -7.94 4.69 -9.11
CA LEU A 85 -6.93 4.83 -10.15
C LEU A 85 -7.42 4.33 -11.51
N LEU A 86 -8.44 3.46 -11.58
CA LEU A 86 -8.99 2.96 -12.84
C LEU A 86 -10.03 3.88 -13.49
N GLN A 87 -10.50 4.91 -12.78
CA GLN A 87 -11.51 5.84 -13.30
C GLN A 87 -10.97 6.56 -14.54
N GLY A 88 -11.77 6.61 -15.62
CA GLY A 88 -11.32 7.25 -16.88
C GLY A 88 -10.33 6.43 -17.72
N LYS A 89 -9.82 5.28 -17.23
CA LYS A 89 -8.81 4.52 -17.97
C LYS A 89 -9.44 3.52 -18.94
N SER A 90 -8.95 3.50 -20.17
CA SER A 90 -9.37 2.55 -21.19
C SER A 90 -8.86 1.14 -20.90
N LEU A 91 -9.50 0.13 -21.51
CA LEU A 91 -9.05 -1.26 -21.42
C LEU A 91 -7.58 -1.41 -21.82
N GLU A 92 -7.20 -0.84 -22.96
CA GLU A 92 -5.85 -0.92 -23.52
C GLU A 92 -4.80 -0.32 -22.59
N GLN A 93 -5.08 0.84 -21.98
CA GLN A 93 -4.17 1.49 -21.03
C GLN A 93 -3.93 0.63 -19.79
N VAL A 94 -4.96 -0.06 -19.30
CA VAL A 94 -4.83 -0.92 -18.12
C VAL A 94 -4.15 -2.24 -18.50
N GLN A 95 -4.47 -2.81 -19.65
CA GLN A 95 -3.82 -4.02 -20.16
C GLN A 95 -2.33 -3.80 -20.42
N SER A 96 -1.92 -2.66 -20.98
CA SER A 96 -0.50 -2.38 -21.25
C SER A 96 0.34 -2.33 -19.98
N VAL A 97 -0.25 -1.93 -18.85
CA VAL A 97 0.47 -1.83 -17.57
C VAL A 97 0.35 -3.13 -16.76
N LEU A 98 -0.86 -3.70 -16.66
CA LEU A 98 -1.15 -4.80 -15.74
C LEU A 98 -1.11 -6.18 -16.40
N GLY A 99 -1.25 -6.26 -17.73
CA GLY A 99 -1.44 -7.52 -18.45
C GLY A 99 -0.30 -8.53 -18.29
N ASN A 100 0.91 -8.06 -17.98
CA ASN A 100 2.09 -8.91 -17.78
C ASN A 100 2.47 -9.08 -16.30
N SER A 101 1.53 -8.84 -15.38
CA SER A 101 1.79 -8.94 -13.94
C SER A 101 2.08 -10.40 -13.54
N LYS A 102 3.16 -10.60 -12.78
CA LYS A 102 3.57 -11.93 -12.32
C LYS A 102 2.49 -12.58 -11.46
N ASN A 103 2.20 -13.86 -11.70
CA ASN A 103 1.13 -14.63 -11.06
C ASN A 103 -0.28 -14.11 -11.33
N TRP A 104 -0.47 -13.27 -12.34
CA TRP A 104 -1.78 -12.89 -12.84
C TRP A 104 -2.04 -13.48 -14.21
N VAL A 105 -3.26 -13.93 -14.44
CA VAL A 105 -3.70 -14.60 -15.66
C VAL A 105 -4.75 -13.73 -16.35
N ASN A 106 -4.51 -13.47 -17.63
CA ASN A 106 -5.49 -12.85 -18.51
C ASN A 106 -6.52 -13.90 -18.94
N ASP A 107 -7.80 -13.55 -18.81
CA ASP A 107 -8.94 -14.39 -19.18
C ASP A 107 -10.05 -13.50 -19.74
N VAL A 108 -11.10 -14.15 -20.24
CA VAL A 108 -12.29 -13.49 -20.80
C VAL A 108 -13.51 -13.69 -19.89
N MET A 109 -14.49 -12.80 -20.02
CA MET A 109 -15.76 -12.93 -19.31
C MET A 109 -16.59 -14.11 -19.83
N ARG A 110 -16.56 -15.25 -19.13
CA ARG A 110 -17.28 -16.47 -19.57
C ARG A 110 -18.80 -16.49 -19.35
N LYS A 111 -19.34 -15.59 -18.52
CA LYS A 111 -20.78 -15.58 -18.14
C LYS A 111 -21.54 -14.37 -18.66
N SER A 112 -21.05 -13.73 -19.71
CA SER A 112 -21.75 -12.62 -20.36
C SER A 112 -22.46 -13.13 -21.61
N THR A 113 -23.76 -12.84 -21.73
CA THR A 113 -24.55 -13.13 -22.95
C THR A 113 -24.64 -11.94 -23.88
N ARG A 114 -24.07 -10.79 -23.51
CA ARG A 114 -24.30 -9.50 -24.18
C ARG A 114 -23.04 -8.80 -24.63
N ALA A 115 -21.88 -9.13 -24.06
CA ALA A 115 -20.65 -8.44 -24.38
C ALA A 115 -19.42 -9.17 -23.84
N ASP A 116 -18.33 -9.16 -24.61
CA ASP A 116 -17.04 -9.72 -24.20
C ASP A 116 -16.27 -8.70 -23.37
N GLY A 117 -15.80 -9.13 -22.19
CA GLY A 117 -14.97 -8.32 -21.33
C GLY A 117 -13.70 -9.06 -20.95
N TRP A 118 -12.77 -8.30 -20.35
CA TRP A 118 -11.46 -8.79 -19.96
C TRP A 118 -11.40 -9.01 -18.45
N VAL A 119 -10.68 -10.04 -18.04
CA VAL A 119 -10.49 -10.39 -16.62
C VAL A 119 -9.02 -10.68 -16.38
N LEU A 120 -8.46 -10.07 -15.34
CA LEU A 120 -7.16 -10.38 -14.79
C LEU A 120 -7.37 -11.01 -13.41
N ARG A 121 -6.96 -12.27 -13.26
CA ARG A 121 -7.12 -13.05 -12.02
C ARG A 121 -5.78 -13.40 -11.42
N GLU A 122 -5.65 -13.28 -10.12
CA GLU A 122 -4.43 -13.68 -9.46
C GLU A 122 -4.45 -15.19 -9.13
N MET A 123 -3.31 -15.83 -9.38
CA MET A 123 -2.99 -17.19 -8.96
C MET A 123 -2.25 -17.18 -7.62
N ASN A 124 -2.43 -18.24 -6.84
CA ASN A 124 -1.59 -18.51 -5.69
C ASN A 124 -0.11 -18.70 -6.12
N GLN A 125 0.81 -18.72 -5.15
CA GLN A 125 2.24 -18.86 -5.44
C GLN A 125 2.58 -20.16 -6.19
N ALA A 126 1.77 -21.22 -6.02
CA ALA A 126 1.94 -22.49 -6.70
C ALA A 126 1.45 -22.48 -8.16
N GLY A 127 0.68 -21.46 -8.57
CA GLY A 127 0.08 -21.40 -9.90
C GLY A 127 -1.05 -22.40 -10.12
N THR A 128 -1.65 -22.95 -9.06
CA THR A 128 -2.69 -23.99 -9.14
C THR A 128 -4.09 -23.42 -9.00
N ASP A 129 -4.28 -22.45 -8.11
CA ASP A 129 -5.59 -21.96 -7.70
C ASP A 129 -5.67 -20.44 -7.77
N PHE A 130 -6.86 -19.91 -8.05
CA PHE A 130 -7.11 -18.47 -7.99
C PHE A 130 -7.28 -18.00 -6.54
N THR A 131 -6.69 -16.87 -6.19
CA THR A 131 -6.80 -16.29 -4.83
C THR A 131 -8.13 -15.59 -4.59
N GLY A 132 -8.93 -15.40 -5.64
CA GLY A 132 -10.15 -14.58 -5.61
C GLY A 132 -9.89 -13.10 -5.90
N ARG A 133 -8.63 -12.63 -5.86
CA ARG A 133 -8.28 -11.28 -6.34
C ARG A 133 -8.48 -11.18 -7.84
N MET A 134 -9.12 -10.10 -8.27
CA MET A 134 -9.55 -9.94 -9.65
C MET A 134 -9.71 -8.46 -10.03
N ILE A 135 -9.25 -8.12 -11.23
CA ILE A 135 -9.60 -6.88 -11.93
C ILE A 135 -10.34 -7.29 -13.20
N GLN A 136 -11.51 -6.72 -13.44
CA GLN A 136 -12.34 -7.07 -14.58
C GLN A 136 -12.80 -5.79 -15.28
N TYR A 137 -12.57 -5.72 -16.59
CA TYR A 137 -13.24 -4.77 -17.45
C TYR A 137 -14.61 -5.32 -17.85
N HIS A 138 -15.63 -4.48 -17.73
CA HIS A 138 -16.94 -4.75 -18.29
C HIS A 138 -17.27 -3.70 -19.35
N PRO A 139 -17.63 -4.09 -20.58
CA PRO A 139 -18.06 -3.17 -21.63
C PRO A 139 -19.44 -2.51 -21.37
N GLY A 140 -19.99 -2.66 -20.16
CA GLY A 140 -21.28 -2.13 -19.76
C GLY A 140 -22.43 -3.14 -19.78
N THR A 141 -23.43 -2.86 -18.95
CA THR A 141 -24.78 -3.47 -18.99
C THR A 141 -25.80 -2.40 -18.58
N PRO A 142 -27.06 -2.45 -19.05
CA PRO A 142 -28.06 -1.43 -18.71
C PRO A 142 -28.28 -1.22 -17.20
N ARG A 143 -27.95 -2.21 -16.37
CA ARG A 143 -28.11 -2.16 -14.91
C ARG A 143 -27.10 -1.23 -14.22
N HIS A 144 -25.95 -0.97 -14.82
CA HIS A 144 -24.86 -0.25 -14.18
C HIS A 144 -24.46 0.95 -15.03
N PHE A 145 -24.36 2.11 -14.39
CA PHE A 145 -23.85 3.35 -15.00
C PHE A 145 -24.51 3.70 -16.35
N GLY A 146 -25.82 3.47 -16.48
CA GLY A 146 -26.56 3.76 -17.72
C GLY A 146 -26.13 2.93 -18.93
N GLY A 147 -25.48 1.77 -18.73
CA GLY A 147 -24.93 0.97 -19.82
C GLY A 147 -23.47 1.28 -20.15
N ALA A 148 -22.86 2.28 -19.51
CA ALA A 148 -21.47 2.63 -19.77
C ALA A 148 -20.49 1.54 -19.31
N PRO A 149 -19.31 1.44 -19.96
CA PRO A 149 -18.23 0.57 -19.49
C PRO A 149 -17.74 0.93 -18.09
N TYR A 150 -17.27 -0.08 -17.37
CA TYR A 150 -16.77 0.08 -16.01
C TYR A 150 -15.75 -1.00 -15.65
N TRP A 151 -14.94 -0.68 -14.65
CA TRP A 151 -14.02 -1.59 -13.99
C TRP A 151 -14.67 -2.22 -12.77
N LYS A 152 -14.31 -3.47 -12.49
CA LYS A 152 -14.69 -4.20 -11.29
C LYS A 152 -13.44 -4.73 -10.61
N VAL A 153 -13.25 -4.39 -9.35
CA VAL A 153 -12.09 -4.82 -8.55
C VAL A 153 -12.57 -5.63 -7.36
N SER A 154 -11.99 -6.83 -7.18
CA SER A 154 -12.24 -7.70 -6.03
C SER A 154 -10.93 -8.00 -5.31
N ALA A 155 -10.96 -7.85 -3.99
CA ALA A 155 -9.81 -8.13 -3.11
C ALA A 155 -9.72 -9.60 -2.66
N GLY A 156 -10.61 -10.48 -3.12
CA GLY A 156 -10.56 -11.92 -2.81
C GLY A 156 -10.94 -12.31 -1.37
N ASN A 157 -11.18 -11.35 -0.48
CA ASN A 157 -11.52 -11.55 0.93
C ASN A 157 -13.02 -11.84 1.20
N GLY A 158 -13.79 -12.24 0.18
CA GLY A 158 -15.24 -12.45 0.27
C GLY A 158 -16.10 -11.18 0.30
N GLY A 159 -15.49 -9.99 0.34
CA GLY A 159 -16.21 -8.72 0.27
C GLY A 159 -16.83 -8.43 -1.11
N PRO A 160 -17.84 -7.53 -1.17
CA PRO A 160 -18.41 -7.13 -2.44
C PRO A 160 -17.36 -6.40 -3.29
N PRO A 161 -17.34 -6.63 -4.62
CA PRO A 161 -16.40 -5.98 -5.51
C PRO A 161 -16.77 -4.50 -5.73
N ILE A 162 -15.74 -3.65 -5.79
CA ILE A 162 -15.86 -2.23 -6.09
C ILE A 162 -16.04 -2.07 -7.60
N ARG A 163 -16.89 -1.14 -8.02
CA ARG A 163 -17.15 -0.84 -9.44
C ARG A 163 -16.82 0.63 -9.71
N ILE A 164 -16.01 0.88 -10.74
CA ILE A 164 -15.52 2.22 -11.10
C ILE A 164 -15.93 2.51 -12.56
N PRO A 165 -16.73 3.55 -12.84
CA PRO A 165 -17.12 3.89 -14.20
C PRO A 165 -15.91 4.36 -15.03
N LEU A 166 -15.90 4.06 -16.33
CA LEU A 166 -14.94 4.68 -17.26
C LEU A 166 -15.29 6.16 -17.46
N ASN A 167 -16.57 6.48 -17.64
CA ASN A 167 -17.04 7.84 -17.86
C ASN A 167 -17.82 8.28 -16.62
N PRO A 168 -17.18 8.99 -15.66
CA PRO A 168 -17.83 9.46 -14.45
C PRO A 168 -18.78 10.64 -14.68
#